data_AF-A0A2E3PGN4-F1
#
_entry.id   AF-A0A2E3PGN4-F1
#
_cell.length_a   1.000
_cell.length_b   1.000
_cell.length_c   1.000
_cell.angle_alpha   90.00
_cell.angle_beta   90.00
_cell.angle_gamma   90.00
#
_symmetry.space_group_name_H-M   'P 1'
#
loop_
_entity.id
_entity.type
_entity.pdbx_description
1 polymer ?
#
loop_
_entity_poly.entity_id
_entity_poly.type
_entity_poly.pdbx_seq_one_letter_code
_entity_poly.pdbx_strand_id
1 'polypeptide(L)'
;MKKNLTKSIIACAAFAALSGCDVGGQTTQFNSDSVTVRTTQTGPRAGARAVAKKEADRVCATRGLVSEYQSTSVIPGTNKEEHFYLCV
;
A
#
# COMPACT_ATOMS: atom_id res chain seq x y z
N MET A 1 -50.03 -9.65 -24.90
CA MET A 1 -49.46 -11.01 -24.77
C MET A 1 -48.20 -10.93 -23.91
N LYS A 2 -48.24 -11.53 -22.72
CA LYS A 2 -47.11 -11.60 -21.77
C LYS A 2 -46.16 -12.73 -22.20
N LYS A 3 -44.85 -12.48 -22.24
CA LYS A 3 -43.84 -13.54 -22.29
C LYS A 3 -42.91 -13.37 -21.10
N ASN A 4 -43.12 -14.24 -20.11
CA ASN A 4 -42.21 -14.46 -18.99
C ASN A 4 -40.98 -15.21 -19.52
N LEU A 5 -39.79 -14.70 -19.25
CA LEU A 5 -38.54 -15.43 -19.48
C LEU A 5 -37.66 -15.33 -18.23
N THR A 6 -38.00 -16.12 -17.21
CA THR A 6 -37.10 -16.49 -16.13
C THR A 6 -36.11 -17.51 -16.69
N LYS A 7 -34.81 -17.18 -16.72
CA LYS A 7 -33.73 -18.18 -16.66
C LYS A 7 -32.41 -17.52 -16.28
N SER A 8 -31.87 -18.02 -15.18
CA SER A 8 -30.54 -17.83 -14.62
C SER A 8 -29.48 -17.31 -15.59
N ILE A 9 -28.97 -16.12 -15.32
CA ILE A 9 -27.65 -15.67 -15.76
C ILE A 9 -26.87 -15.49 -14.46
N ILE A 10 -26.33 -16.60 -13.96
CA ILE A 10 -24.91 -16.94 -14.11
C ILE A 10 -24.07 -15.93 -13.33
N ALA A 11 -23.76 -16.37 -12.10
CA ALA A 11 -22.66 -15.93 -11.28
C ALA A 11 -21.39 -15.72 -12.11
N CYS A 12 -20.88 -14.49 -12.20
CA CYS A 12 -19.57 -14.22 -12.80
C CYS A 12 -18.94 -12.87 -12.41
N ALA A 13 -19.31 -12.27 -11.26
CA ALA A 13 -18.82 -10.94 -10.87
C ALA A 13 -18.07 -10.88 -9.53
N ALA A 14 -17.60 -12.01 -9.00
CA ALA A 14 -16.92 -12.07 -7.69
C ALA A 14 -15.44 -12.45 -7.76
N PHE A 15 -14.78 -12.32 -8.92
CA PHE A 15 -13.35 -12.64 -9.11
C PHE A 15 -12.45 -11.41 -9.32
N ALA A 16 -12.88 -10.22 -8.89
CA ALA A 16 -12.09 -8.99 -9.01
C ALA A 16 -11.34 -8.59 -7.72
N ALA A 17 -11.22 -9.49 -6.73
CA ALA A 17 -10.69 -9.15 -5.40
C ALA A 17 -9.30 -9.74 -5.05
N LEU A 18 -8.58 -10.36 -6.00
CA LEU A 18 -7.26 -10.96 -5.71
C LEU A 18 -6.08 -10.45 -6.56
N SER A 19 -6.20 -9.31 -7.24
CA SER A 19 -5.00 -8.60 -7.72
C SER A 19 -4.33 -7.80 -6.59
N GLY A 20 -4.16 -8.44 -5.43
CA GLY A 20 -3.23 -8.00 -4.40
C GLY A 20 -1.82 -8.24 -4.92
N CYS A 21 -1.38 -7.34 -5.78
CA CYS A 21 -0.05 -7.31 -6.35
C CYS A 21 0.96 -7.36 -5.21
N ASP A 22 1.87 -8.33 -5.28
CA ASP A 22 2.98 -8.54 -4.35
C ASP A 22 3.74 -7.22 -4.17
N VAL A 23 3.61 -6.62 -2.99
CA VAL A 23 4.32 -5.39 -2.65
C VAL A 23 5.67 -5.83 -2.10
N GLY A 24 6.70 -5.73 -2.96
CA GLY A 24 8.06 -6.14 -2.65
C GLY A 24 8.49 -5.72 -1.25
N GLY A 25 9.16 -6.65 -0.55
CA GLY A 25 9.44 -6.62 0.89
C GLY A 25 9.60 -5.23 1.48
N GLN A 26 8.74 -4.91 2.43
CA GLN A 26 8.72 -3.66 3.19
C GLN A 26 9.32 -3.88 4.60
N THR A 27 10.21 -3.00 5.03
CA THR A 27 10.75 -3.00 6.41
C THR A 27 10.46 -1.65 7.05
N THR A 28 9.84 -1.68 8.23
CA THR A 28 9.41 -0.47 8.93
C THR A 28 10.24 -0.25 10.20
N GLN A 29 10.81 0.93 10.35
CA GLN A 29 11.51 1.36 11.56
C GLN A 29 10.78 2.57 12.16
N PHE A 30 10.39 2.48 13.43
CA PHE A 30 9.69 3.55 14.14
C PHE A 30 10.57 4.10 15.26
N ASN A 31 10.71 5.43 15.32
CA ASN A 31 11.42 6.13 16.39
C ASN A 31 10.51 7.22 16.97
N SER A 32 9.55 6.79 17.80
CA SER A 32 8.54 7.54 18.60
C SER A 32 7.68 8.58 17.89
N ASP A 33 8.27 9.42 17.05
CA ASP A 33 7.65 10.55 16.34
C ASP A 33 7.83 10.43 14.81
N SER A 34 8.53 9.38 14.35
CA SER A 34 8.79 9.16 12.93
C SER A 34 8.80 7.69 12.57
N VAL A 35 8.44 7.40 11.31
CA VAL A 35 8.47 6.07 10.74
C VAL A 35 9.21 6.11 9.40
N THR A 36 10.17 5.20 9.26
CA THR A 36 10.90 4.95 8.02
C THR A 36 10.40 3.64 7.43
N VAL A 37 9.91 3.67 6.21
CA VAL A 37 9.44 2.48 5.49
C VAL A 37 10.37 2.25 4.31
N ARG A 38 11.15 1.17 4.37
CA ARG A 38 11.99 0.72 3.27
C ARG A 38 11.17 -0.17 2.36
N THR A 39 11.09 0.15 1.07
CA THR A 39 10.39 -0.65 0.06
C THR A 39 11.38 -1.19 -0.96
N THR A 40 11.03 -2.31 -1.60
CA THR A 40 11.78 -2.84 -2.73
C THR A 40 11.08 -2.45 -4.03
N GLN A 41 11.76 -1.73 -4.92
CA GLN A 41 11.29 -1.49 -6.29
C GLN A 41 11.34 -2.80 -7.08
N THR A 42 10.20 -3.48 -7.12
CA THR A 42 9.88 -4.53 -8.09
C THR A 42 8.93 -4.02 -9.19
N GLY A 43 8.49 -2.75 -9.12
CA GLY A 43 7.52 -2.13 -10.04
C GLY A 43 7.56 -0.59 -10.03
N PRO A 44 6.51 0.10 -10.54
CA PRO A 44 6.49 1.56 -10.67
C PRO A 44 6.66 2.30 -9.33
N ARG A 45 7.48 3.36 -9.31
CA ARG A 45 7.74 4.24 -8.15
C ARG A 45 6.50 4.71 -7.41
N ALA A 46 5.43 5.01 -8.15
CA ALA A 46 4.16 5.44 -7.58
C ALA A 46 3.52 4.37 -6.67
N GLY A 47 3.73 3.08 -6.98
CA GLY A 47 3.27 1.97 -6.15
C GLY A 47 4.05 1.87 -4.84
N ALA A 48 5.38 2.01 -4.89
CA ALA A 48 6.25 1.92 -3.71
C ALA A 48 5.89 2.98 -2.64
N ARG A 49 5.69 4.24 -3.06
CA ARG A 49 5.30 5.32 -2.13
C ARG A 49 3.90 5.09 -1.53
N ALA A 50 2.94 4.62 -2.32
CA ALA A 50 1.59 4.35 -1.82
C ALA A 50 1.58 3.24 -0.76
N VAL A 51 2.37 2.19 -0.98
CA VAL A 51 2.57 1.11 0.00
C VAL A 51 3.23 1.63 1.26
N ALA A 52 4.30 2.41 1.10
CA ALA A 52 5.00 3.01 2.22
C ALA A 52 4.10 3.93 3.05
N LYS A 53 3.25 4.73 2.40
CA LYS A 53 2.28 5.59 3.08
C LYS A 53 1.25 4.78 3.87
N LYS A 54 0.69 3.73 3.28
CA LYS A 54 -0.28 2.87 3.97
C LYS A 54 0.31 2.24 5.23
N GLU A 55 1.57 1.84 5.17
CA GLU A 55 2.29 1.28 6.32
C GLU A 55 2.61 2.35 7.36
N ALA A 56 3.03 3.54 6.94
CA ALA A 56 3.25 4.66 7.84
C ALA A 56 1.97 5.07 8.57
N ASP A 57 0.84 5.17 7.85
CA ASP A 57 -0.48 5.43 8.41
C ASP A 57 -0.87 4.37 9.45
N ARG A 58 -0.65 3.09 9.14
CA ARG A 58 -0.91 1.98 10.07
C ARG A 58 -0.11 2.12 11.37
N VAL A 59 1.18 2.48 11.27
CA VAL A 59 2.06 2.61 12.44
C VAL A 59 1.71 3.85 13.27
N CYS A 60 1.57 5.02 12.65
CA CYS A 60 1.23 6.26 13.38
C CYS A 60 -0.15 6.17 14.06
N ALA A 61 -1.12 5.50 13.42
CA ALA A 61 -2.46 5.30 13.98
C ALA A 61 -2.46 4.50 15.30
N THR A 62 -1.45 3.66 15.56
CA THR A 62 -1.31 2.96 16.87
C THR A 62 -1.13 3.91 18.04
N ARG A 63 -0.72 5.16 17.77
CA ARG A 63 -0.59 6.24 18.76
C ARG A 63 -1.66 7.33 18.61
N GLY A 64 -2.64 7.13 17.74
CA GLY A 64 -3.66 8.14 17.42
C GLY A 64 -3.13 9.32 16.58
N LEU A 65 -2.00 9.15 15.90
CA LEU A 65 -1.35 10.16 15.08
C LEU A 65 -1.54 9.88 13.58
N VAL A 66 -1.36 10.90 12.75
CA VAL A 66 -1.44 10.83 11.29
C VAL A 66 -0.02 10.80 10.72
N SER A 67 0.18 10.05 9.63
CA SER A 67 1.49 10.06 8.95
C SER A 67 1.59 11.25 7.97
N GLU A 68 2.68 12.01 8.09
CA GLU A 68 3.03 13.12 7.20
C GLU A 68 4.31 12.77 6.43
N TYR A 69 4.23 12.80 5.11
CA TYR A 69 5.37 12.48 4.24
C TYR A 69 6.43 13.58 4.30
N GLN A 70 7.69 13.18 4.47
CA GLN A 70 8.82 14.11 4.50
C GLN A 70 9.75 13.93 3.31
N SER A 71 10.26 12.71 3.09
CA SER A 71 11.28 12.47 2.07
C SER A 71 11.30 11.03 1.58
N THR A 72 11.96 10.82 0.45
CA THR A 72 12.32 9.50 -0.07
C THR A 72 13.81 9.52 -0.41
N SER A 73 14.53 8.49 0.05
CA SER A 73 15.94 8.26 -0.27
C SER A 73 16.08 6.98 -1.07
N VAL A 74 16.82 7.01 -2.18
CA VAL A 74 17.17 5.81 -2.93
C VAL A 74 18.47 5.25 -2.39
N ILE A 75 18.53 3.95 -2.07
CA ILE A 75 19.75 3.32 -1.57
C ILE A 75 20.64 2.96 -2.76
N PRO A 76 21.81 3.60 -2.94
CA PRO A 76 22.69 3.38 -4.08
C PRO A 76 23.13 1.91 -4.19
N GLY A 77 23.20 1.39 -5.42
CA GLY A 77 23.59 0.00 -5.67
C GLY A 77 22.52 -1.04 -5.29
N THR A 78 21.32 -0.61 -4.93
CA THR A 78 20.18 -1.49 -4.66
C THR A 78 18.93 -1.01 -5.39
N ASN A 79 17.91 -1.86 -5.45
CA ASN A 79 16.57 -1.50 -5.89
C ASN A 79 15.66 -1.08 -4.72
N LYS A 80 16.21 -0.50 -3.65
CA LYS A 80 15.45 -0.16 -2.45
C LYS A 80 15.31 1.35 -2.28
N GLU A 81 14.13 1.75 -1.81
CA GLU A 81 13.84 3.13 -1.42
C GLU A 81 13.48 3.17 0.06
N GLU A 82 13.84 4.25 0.74
CA GLU A 82 13.44 4.55 2.11
C GLU A 82 12.54 5.76 2.10
N HIS A 83 11.33 5.60 2.61
CA HIS A 83 10.36 6.67 2.72
C HIS A 83 10.24 7.08 4.18
N PHE A 84 10.47 8.37 4.44
CA PHE A 84 10.40 8.94 5.79
C PHE A 84 9.06 9.66 5.99
N TYR A 85 8.41 9.36 7.11
CA TYR A 85 7.18 10.00 7.54
C TYR A 85 7.30 10.43 9.00
N LEU A 86 6.71 11.57 9.35
CA LEU A 86 6.46 11.97 10.74
C LEU A 86 5.11 11.44 11.19
N CYS A 87 4.97 11.13 12.47
CA CYS A 87 3.68 10.90 13.09
C CYS A 87 3.28 12.16 13.86
N VAL A 88 2.23 12.84 13.39
CA VAL A 88 1.76 14.15 13.90
C VAL A 88 0.29 14.12 14.29
#